data_AF-A0A3B9QTI1-F1
#
_entry.id   AF-A0A3B9QTI1-F1
#
_cell.length_a   1.000
_cell.length_b   1.000
_cell.length_c   1.000
_cell.angle_alpha   90.00
_cell.angle_beta   90.00
_cell.angle_gamma   90.00
#
_symmetry.space_group_name_H-M   'P 1'
#
loop_
_entity.id
_entity.type
_entity.pdbx_description
1 polymer ?
#
loop_
_entity_poly.entity_id
_entity_poly.type
_entity_poly.pdbx_seq_one_letter_code
_entity_poly.pdbx_strand_id
1 'polypeptide(L)'
;MRITVIGAGVTGLSCALELAGAGHEVTVVADHGPGDTVSARAGALWFPYDVTVENAPDLEKRSLIRFVELAGQAEAAQSEGADDVTDDIAPVEMRRGFLRERLDPPDRSWVPTVT
;
A
#
# COMPACT_ATOMS: atom_id res chain seq x y z
N MET A 1 12.85 10.21 -17.27
CA MET A 1 14.08 10.59 -16.54
C MET A 1 14.69 9.34 -15.95
N ARG A 2 15.97 9.36 -15.56
CA ARG A 2 16.59 8.30 -14.75
C ARG A 2 16.39 8.65 -13.27
N ILE A 3 15.75 7.77 -12.51
CA ILE A 3 15.40 8.01 -11.11
C ILE A 3 15.91 6.84 -10.27
N THR A 4 16.65 7.16 -9.21
CA THR A 4 17.03 6.18 -8.20
C THR A 4 16.11 6.30 -6.99
N VAL A 5 15.45 5.20 -6.63
CA VAL A 5 14.67 5.08 -5.40
C VAL A 5 15.50 4.31 -4.38
N ILE A 6 15.60 4.84 -3.16
CA ILE A 6 16.35 4.21 -2.08
C ILE A 6 15.37 3.50 -1.15
N GLY A 7 15.54 2.18 -1.00
CA GLY A 7 14.74 1.32 -0.14
C GLY A 7 13.72 0.45 -0.90
N ALA A 8 13.65 -0.83 -0.52
CA ALA A 8 12.74 -1.83 -1.09
C ALA A 8 11.54 -2.15 -0.17
N GLY A 9 11.23 -1.28 0.80
CA GLY A 9 9.99 -1.36 1.58
C GLY A 9 8.78 -0.82 0.82
N VAL A 10 7.59 -0.86 1.45
CA VAL A 10 6.33 -0.45 0.80
C VAL A 10 6.39 0.95 0.18
N THR A 11 6.93 1.94 0.91
CA THR A 11 7.06 3.31 0.38
C THR A 11 7.94 3.38 -0.86
N GLY A 12 9.10 2.73 -0.83
CA GLY A 12 10.05 2.74 -1.95
C GLY A 12 9.48 2.04 -3.18
N LEU A 13 8.91 0.84 -3.01
CA LEU A 13 8.32 0.09 -4.11
C LEU A 13 7.07 0.75 -4.68
N SER A 14 6.22 1.36 -3.85
CA SER A 14 5.09 2.16 -4.33
C SER A 14 5.56 3.35 -5.17
N CYS A 15 6.56 4.10 -4.70
CA CYS A 15 7.13 5.18 -5.51
C CYS A 15 7.73 4.67 -6.82
N ALA A 16 8.51 3.59 -6.77
CA ALA A 16 9.15 3.02 -7.95
C ALA A 16 8.11 2.58 -9.00
N LEU A 17 7.02 1.94 -8.56
CA LEU A 17 5.93 1.49 -9.42
C LEU A 17 5.26 2.68 -10.13
N GLU A 18 4.86 3.71 -9.39
CA GLU A 18 4.21 4.89 -9.97
C GLU A 18 5.13 5.65 -10.94
N LEU A 19 6.41 5.79 -10.59
CA LEU A 19 7.40 6.46 -11.45
C LEU A 19 7.69 5.65 -12.72
N ALA A 20 7.78 4.32 -12.61
CA ALA A 20 7.94 3.45 -13.77
C ALA A 20 6.69 3.51 -14.67
N GLY A 21 5.49 3.47 -14.09
CA GLY A 21 4.22 3.65 -14.81
C GLY A 21 4.11 4.99 -15.54
N ALA A 22 4.75 6.04 -15.03
CA ALA A 22 4.88 7.34 -15.68
C ALA A 22 5.95 7.39 -16.81
N GLY A 23 6.57 6.25 -17.16
CA GLY A 23 7.56 6.15 -18.23
C GLY A 23 8.97 6.61 -17.84
N HIS A 24 9.30 6.59 -16.55
CA HIS A 24 10.67 6.84 -16.09
C HIS A 24 11.51 5.57 -16.04
N GLU A 25 12.82 5.72 -16.24
CA GLU A 25 13.79 4.65 -16.01
C GLU A 25 14.13 4.64 -14.53
N VAL A 26 13.61 3.65 -13.79
CA VAL A 26 13.71 3.59 -12.33
C VAL A 26 14.69 2.51 -11.92
N THR A 27 15.61 2.86 -11.02
CA THR A 27 16.49 1.90 -10.33
C THR A 27 16.17 1.93 -8.84
N VAL A 28 15.85 0.77 -8.26
CA VAL A 28 15.69 0.64 -6.80
C VAL A 28 17.01 0.14 -6.21
N VAL A 29 17.53 0.85 -5.21
CA VAL A 29 18.72 0.45 -4.46
C VAL A 29 18.32 0.24 -3.01
N ALA A 30 18.60 -0.94 -2.48
CA ALA A 30 18.32 -1.29 -1.10
C ALA A 30 19.44 -2.19 -0.56
N ASP A 31 19.65 -2.14 0.75
CA ASP A 31 20.54 -3.03 1.50
C ASP A 31 19.94 -4.42 1.70
N HIS A 32 18.61 -4.51 1.80
CA HIS A 32 17.83 -5.75 1.92
C HIS A 32 16.87 -5.94 0.74
N GLY A 33 16.58 -7.20 0.41
CA GLY A 33 15.54 -7.54 -0.57
C GLY A 33 14.13 -7.24 -0.05
N PRO A 34 13.11 -7.17 -0.92
CA PRO A 34 11.76 -6.76 -0.54
C PRO A 34 11.12 -7.65 0.55
N GLY A 35 11.43 -8.95 0.56
CA GLY A 35 10.98 -9.91 1.58
C GLY A 35 11.68 -9.80 2.94
N ASP A 36 12.76 -9.03 3.04
CA ASP A 36 13.53 -8.80 4.29
C ASP A 36 13.40 -7.35 4.75
N THR A 37 12.16 -6.83 4.71
CA THR A 37 11.84 -5.46 5.14
C THR A 37 10.85 -5.48 6.30
N VAL A 38 10.78 -4.38 7.05
CA VAL A 38 9.72 -4.19 8.06
C VAL A 38 8.33 -4.31 7.42
N SER A 39 8.18 -3.82 6.18
CA SER A 39 6.94 -3.92 5.42
C SER A 39 6.53 -5.36 5.15
N ALA A 40 7.47 -6.25 4.82
CA ALA A 40 7.19 -7.68 4.59
C ALA A 40 6.74 -8.43 5.86
N ARG A 41 7.04 -7.90 7.05
CA ARG A 41 6.58 -8.46 8.33
C ARG A 41 5.24 -7.90 8.81
N ALA A 42 4.74 -6.85 8.17
CA ALA A 42 3.48 -6.24 8.54
C ALA A 42 2.30 -7.14 8.10
N GLY A 43 1.39 -7.48 9.01
CA GLY A 43 0.14 -8.18 8.66
C GLY A 43 -0.90 -7.29 7.98
N ALA A 44 -0.49 -6.22 7.31
CA ALA A 44 -1.17 -4.94 7.13
C ALA A 44 -2.71 -4.99 7.02
N LEU A 45 -3.37 -4.16 7.83
CA LEU A 45 -4.78 -3.79 7.66
C LEU A 45 -4.83 -2.33 7.21
N TRP A 46 -5.62 -2.03 6.17
CA TRP A 46 -5.88 -0.65 5.80
C TRP A 46 -6.88 -0.03 6.78
N PHE A 47 -6.35 0.59 7.84
CA PHE A 47 -7.12 1.23 8.91
C PHE A 47 -6.33 2.45 9.44
N PRO A 48 -6.41 3.60 8.75
CA PRO A 48 -5.50 4.72 9.02
C PRO A 48 -5.81 5.43 10.34
N TYR A 49 -4.74 5.82 11.04
CA TYR A 49 -4.79 6.68 12.22
C TYR A 49 -5.11 8.12 11.83
N ASP A 50 -5.85 8.82 12.68
CA ASP A 50 -6.04 10.27 12.58
C ASP A 50 -4.73 10.97 12.95
N VAL A 51 -4.14 11.65 11.97
CA VAL A 51 -2.88 12.37 12.10
C VAL A 51 -3.06 13.81 11.62
N THR A 52 -2.69 14.76 12.48
CA THR A 52 -2.77 16.18 12.11
C THR A 52 -1.55 16.56 11.27
N VAL A 53 -1.77 16.77 9.98
CA VAL A 53 -0.76 17.34 9.07
C VAL A 53 -1.35 18.60 8.43
N GLU A 54 -0.63 19.71 8.51
CA GLU A 54 -1.06 20.97 7.91
C GLU A 54 -1.12 20.82 6.38
N ASN A 55 -2.24 21.20 5.76
CA ASN A 55 -2.48 21.02 4.33
C ASN A 55 -2.27 19.58 3.84
N ALA A 56 -2.63 18.59 4.66
CA ALA A 56 -2.57 17.20 4.27
C ALA A 56 -3.34 16.98 2.96
N PRO A 57 -2.73 16.36 1.94
CA PRO A 57 -3.52 15.81 0.85
C PRO A 57 -4.48 14.74 1.40
N ASP A 58 -5.59 14.50 0.70
CA ASP A 58 -6.57 13.44 1.02
C ASP A 58 -5.96 12.05 0.76
N LEU A 59 -4.97 11.68 1.57
CA LEU A 59 -4.15 10.48 1.42
C LEU A 59 -4.97 9.23 1.70
N GLU A 60 -5.92 9.31 2.61
CA GLU A 60 -6.82 8.22 2.96
C GLU A 60 -7.64 7.85 1.73
N LYS A 61 -8.34 8.80 1.12
CA LYS A 61 -9.13 8.50 -0.07
C LYS A 61 -8.29 8.09 -1.27
N ARG A 62 -7.16 8.77 -1.50
CA ARG A 62 -6.25 8.45 -2.61
C ARG A 62 -5.64 7.05 -2.48
N SER A 63 -5.22 6.68 -1.27
CA SER A 63 -4.66 5.36 -1.01
C SER A 63 -5.73 4.28 -1.13
N LEU A 64 -6.95 4.51 -0.63
CA LEU A 64 -8.07 3.57 -0.80
C LEU A 64 -8.33 3.26 -2.28
N ILE A 65 -8.48 4.31 -3.10
CA ILE A 65 -8.71 4.15 -4.56
C ILE A 65 -7.57 3.33 -5.16
N ARG A 66 -6.32 3.71 -4.87
CA ARG A 66 -5.16 3.04 -5.45
C ARG A 66 -5.02 1.59 -5.01
N PHE A 67 -5.29 1.28 -3.75
CA PHE A 67 -5.25 -0.10 -3.26
C PHE A 67 -6.35 -0.97 -3.87
N VAL A 68 -7.55 -0.42 -4.12
CA VAL A 68 -8.62 -1.13 -4.84
C VAL A 68 -8.21 -1.41 -6.30
N GLU A 69 -7.60 -0.43 -6.99
CA GLU A 69 -7.07 -0.64 -8.34
C GLU A 69 -5.99 -1.72 -8.39
N LEU A 70 -5.00 -1.65 -7.49
CA LEU A 70 -3.90 -2.61 -7.42
C LEU A 70 -4.40 -4.02 -7.09
N ALA A 71 -5.39 -4.15 -6.20
CA ALA A 71 -6.01 -5.44 -5.88
C ALA A 71 -6.68 -6.05 -7.12
N GLY A 72 -7.40 -5.24 -7.91
CA GLY A 72 -8.01 -5.70 -9.17
C GLY A 72 -6.97 -6.09 -10.23
N GLN A 73 -5.85 -5.38 -10.30
CA GLN A 73 -4.73 -5.73 -11.21
C GLN A 73 -4.05 -7.04 -10.80
N ALA A 74 -3.85 -7.27 -9.50
CA ALA A 74 -3.27 -8.51 -8.98
C ALA A 74 -4.16 -9.72 -9.30
N GLU A 75 -5.48 -9.61 -9.11
CA GLU A 75 -6.44 -10.66 -9.46
C GLU A 75 -6.38 -10.99 -10.97
N ALA A 76 -6.33 -9.97 -11.82
CA ALA A 76 -6.21 -10.15 -13.27
C ALA A 76 -4.88 -10.84 -13.65
N ALA A 77 -3.75 -10.37 -13.12
CA ALA A 77 -2.43 -10.95 -13.42
C ALA A 77 -2.32 -12.43 -13.00
N GLN A 78 -2.89 -12.80 -11.85
CA GLN A 78 -2.95 -14.20 -11.42
C GLN A 78 -3.79 -15.06 -12.37
N SER A 79 -4.92 -14.53 -12.85
CA SER A 79 -5.77 -15.24 -13.82
C SER A 79 -5.07 -15.47 -15.18
N GLU A 80 -4.07 -14.65 -15.50
CA GLU A 80 -3.24 -14.73 -16.71
C GLU A 80 -1.98 -15.59 -16.53
N GLY A 81 -1.76 -16.15 -15.33
CA GLY A 81 -0.63 -17.03 -15.03
C GLY A 81 0.68 -16.30 -14.76
N ALA A 82 0.63 -15.06 -14.27
CA ALA A 82 1.81 -14.38 -13.77
C ALA A 82 2.44 -15.18 -12.62
N ASP A 83 3.77 -15.33 -12.68
CA ASP A 83 4.58 -15.96 -11.63
C ASP A 83 4.43 -15.16 -10.33
N ASP A 84 4.15 -15.85 -9.23
CA ASP A 84 4.07 -15.20 -7.92
C ASP A 84 5.51 -14.94 -7.47
N VAL A 85 6.01 -13.74 -7.79
CA VAL A 85 7.33 -13.26 -7.34
C VAL A 85 7.46 -13.35 -5.81
N THR A 86 6.32 -13.49 -5.12
CA THR A 86 6.19 -13.76 -3.71
C THR A 86 5.42 -15.05 -3.48
N ASP A 87 5.92 -16.22 -3.92
CA ASP A 87 5.33 -17.54 -3.61
C ASP A 87 4.93 -17.73 -2.11
N ASP A 88 5.46 -16.91 -1.20
CA ASP A 88 5.18 -16.86 0.24
C ASP A 88 4.33 -15.66 0.75
N ILE A 89 3.91 -14.70 -0.09
CA ILE A 89 3.14 -13.51 0.32
C ILE A 89 1.87 -13.35 -0.52
N ALA A 90 0.72 -13.47 0.13
CA ALA A 90 -0.57 -13.27 -0.51
C ALA A 90 -0.68 -11.88 -1.17
N PRO A 91 -1.39 -11.76 -2.30
CA PRO A 91 -1.65 -10.47 -2.95
C PRO A 91 -2.36 -9.49 -2.01
N VAL A 92 -2.27 -8.20 -2.32
CA VAL A 92 -3.10 -7.18 -1.66
C VAL A 92 -4.56 -7.43 -2.02
N GLU A 93 -5.36 -7.74 -1.01
CA GLU A 93 -6.81 -7.91 -1.16
C GLU A 93 -7.55 -6.77 -0.46
N MET A 94 -8.50 -6.15 -1.16
CA MET A 94 -9.39 -5.13 -0.58
C MET A 94 -10.81 -5.66 -0.51
N ARG A 95 -11.38 -5.72 0.69
CA ARG A 95 -12.74 -6.19 0.94
C ARG A 95 -13.48 -5.21 1.85
N ARG A 96 -14.79 -5.02 1.61
CA ARG A 96 -15.64 -4.23 2.53
C ARG A 96 -15.83 -4.99 3.84
N GLY A 97 -15.63 -4.30 4.95
CA GLY A 97 -15.79 -4.84 6.30
C GLY A 97 -16.77 -4.03 7.15
N PHE A 98 -16.92 -4.44 8.42
CA PHE A 98 -17.71 -3.72 9.42
C PHE A 98 -16.79 -3.10 10.46
N LEU A 99 -16.94 -1.79 10.70
CA LEU A 99 -16.30 -1.11 11.83
C LEU A 99 -17.18 -1.27 13.07
N ARG A 100 -16.58 -1.73 14.18
CA ARG A 100 -17.20 -1.70 15.51
C ARG A 100 -16.38 -0.81 16.42
N GLU A 101 -17.00 0.24 16.93
CA GLU A 101 -16.38 1.19 17.84
C GLU A 101 -16.99 1.07 19.24
N ARG A 102 -16.15 1.14 20.28
CA ARG A 102 -16.60 1.29 21.67
C ARG A 102 -17.10 2.72 21.84
N LEU A 103 -18.31 2.94 22.35
CA LEU A 103 -18.86 4.29 22.51
C LEU A 103 -18.46 4.99 23.83
N ASP A 104 -17.99 4.24 24.83
CA ASP A 104 -17.64 4.77 26.15
C ASP A 104 -16.32 4.17 26.71
N PRO A 105 -15.21 4.93 26.71
CA PRO A 105 -15.00 6.13 25.90
C PRO A 105 -14.76 5.75 24.42
N PRO A 106 -15.12 6.64 23.47
CA PRO A 106 -14.85 6.45 22.05
C PRO A 106 -13.36 6.42 21.74
N ASP A 107 -12.97 5.64 20.73
CA ASP A 107 -11.60 5.59 20.26
C ASP A 107 -11.43 6.55 19.08
N ARG A 108 -10.83 7.71 19.37
CA ARG A 108 -10.63 8.80 18.41
C ARG A 108 -9.27 8.75 17.72
N SER A 109 -8.58 7.62 17.81
CA SER A 109 -7.26 7.46 17.19
C SER A 109 -7.36 7.27 15.67
N TRP A 110 -8.54 7.02 15.12
CA TRP A 110 -8.76 6.59 13.75
C TRP A 110 -9.47 7.66 12.93
N VAL A 111 -9.18 7.70 11.63
CA VAL A 111 -9.94 8.57 10.72
C VAL A 111 -11.40 8.12 10.61
N PRO A 112 -12.34 9.03 10.27
CA PRO A 112 -13.69 8.64 9.90
C PRO A 112 -13.69 7.64 8.73
N THR A 113 -14.76 6.85 8.63
CA THR A 113 -14.94 5.92 7.50
C THR A 113 -14.74 6.62 6.16
N VAL A 114 -13.80 6.11 5.39
CA VAL A 114 -13.47 6.61 4.05
C VAL A 114 -14.38 5.94 3.04
N THR A 115 -15.05 6.73 2.20
CA THR A 115 -16.05 6.28 1.21
C THR A 115 -15.72 6.71 -0.19
#